data_AF-A0A255DTW0-F1
#
_entry.id   AF-A0A255DTW0-F1
#
_cell.length_a   1.000
_cell.length_b   1.000
_cell.length_c   1.000
_cell.angle_alpha   90.00
_cell.angle_beta   90.00
_cell.angle_gamma   90.00
#
_symmetry.space_group_name_H-M   'P 1'
#
loop_
_entity.id
_entity.type
_entity.pdbx_description
1 polymer ?
#
loop_
_entity_poly.entity_id
_entity_poly.type
_entity_poly.pdbx_seq_one_letter_code
_entity_poly.pdbx_strand_id
1 'polypeptide(L)'
;MPSDQGEPEPPALPAALLDPWPVVVAGAVLWALATIAAFTVPALESWRPIAIAGLGTGVLGTSIFLWQRTAARRGTRGAQTGLQTGRAPRTD
;
A
#
# COMPACT_ATOMS: atom_id res chain seq x y z
N MET A 1 -48.21 -3.08 -2.42
CA MET A 1 -47.45 -2.93 -1.16
C MET A 1 -45.99 -2.79 -1.54
N PRO A 2 -45.40 -1.58 -1.47
CA PRO A 2 -43.97 -1.41 -1.61
C PRO A 2 -43.29 -2.03 -0.38
N SER A 3 -42.43 -3.02 -0.59
CA SER A 3 -41.48 -3.47 0.42
C SER A 3 -40.13 -2.84 0.10
N ASP A 4 -39.99 -1.56 0.48
CA ASP A 4 -38.70 -0.93 0.77
C ASP A 4 -38.15 -1.60 2.03
N GLN A 5 -37.62 -2.81 1.88
CA GLN A 5 -36.78 -3.39 2.92
C GLN A 5 -35.40 -2.83 2.68
N GLY A 6 -35.04 -1.80 3.46
CA GLY A 6 -33.73 -1.16 3.41
C GLY A 6 -32.64 -2.22 3.40
N GLU A 7 -31.87 -2.24 2.32
CA GLU A 7 -30.68 -3.07 2.18
C GLU A 7 -29.81 -2.83 3.42
N PRO A 8 -29.44 -3.87 4.19
CA PRO A 8 -28.65 -3.68 5.39
C PRO A 8 -27.32 -3.04 5.01
N GLU A 9 -27.13 -1.78 5.42
CA GLU A 9 -25.88 -1.05 5.20
C GLU A 9 -24.75 -1.83 5.90
N PRO A 10 -23.71 -2.28 5.17
CA PRO A 10 -22.62 -3.02 5.78
C PRO A 10 -21.96 -2.15 6.85
N PRO A 11 -21.70 -2.67 8.06
CA PRO A 11 -21.03 -1.90 9.09
C PRO A 11 -19.68 -1.42 8.55
N ALA A 12 -19.39 -0.13 8.73
CA ALA A 12 -18.15 0.46 8.25
C ALA A 12 -16.94 -0.33 8.77
N LEU A 13 -16.24 -1.01 7.85
CA LEU A 13 -15.03 -1.76 8.16
C LEU A 13 -13.98 -0.80 8.72
N PRO A 14 -13.24 -1.17 9.78
CA PRO A 14 -12.22 -0.32 10.36
C PRO A 14 -11.22 0.08 9.29
N ALA A 15 -10.91 1.37 9.16
CA ALA A 15 -10.01 1.88 8.13
C ALA A 15 -8.64 1.18 8.10
N ALA A 16 -8.20 0.63 9.24
CA ALA A 16 -6.97 -0.16 9.36
C ALA A 16 -7.00 -1.50 8.59
N LEU A 17 -8.17 -2.10 8.36
CA LEU A 17 -8.30 -3.30 7.50
C LEU A 17 -8.31 -2.94 6.01
N LEU A 18 -8.61 -1.67 5.67
CA LEU A 18 -8.67 -1.19 4.30
C LEU A 18 -7.36 -0.53 3.84
N ASP A 19 -6.53 -0.06 4.78
CA ASP A 19 -5.19 0.45 4.47
C ASP A 19 -4.21 -0.73 4.30
N PRO A 20 -3.54 -0.91 3.14
CA PRO A 20 -2.54 -1.96 2.97
C PRO A 20 -1.25 -1.73 3.79
N TRP A 21 -1.06 -0.53 4.36
CA TRP A 21 0.16 -0.16 5.09
C TRP A 21 0.55 -1.11 6.25
N PRO A 22 -0.37 -1.54 7.14
CA PRO A 22 -0.02 -2.41 8.26
C PRO A 22 0.55 -3.75 7.81
N VAL A 23 0.05 -4.32 6.71
CA VAL A 23 0.51 -5.61 6.18
C VAL A 23 1.94 -5.50 5.63
N VAL A 24 2.23 -4.43 4.88
CA VAL A 24 3.59 -4.18 4.34
C VAL A 24 4.59 -4.01 5.48
N VAL A 25 4.25 -3.22 6.50
CA VAL A 25 5.11 -3.02 7.67
C VAL A 25 5.31 -4.33 8.45
N ALA A 26 4.24 -5.09 8.71
CA ALA A 26 4.32 -6.35 9.41
C ALA A 26 5.23 -7.36 8.68
N GLY A 27 5.09 -7.49 7.37
CA GLY A 27 5.94 -8.35 6.55
C GLY A 27 7.41 -7.91 6.55
N ALA A 28 7.68 -6.61 6.44
CA ALA A 28 9.04 -6.07 6.49
C ALA A 28 9.72 -6.30 7.84
N VAL A 29 8.99 -6.06 8.94
CA VAL A 29 9.46 -6.31 10.31
C VAL A 29 9.72 -7.80 10.53
N LEU A 30 8.82 -8.67 10.08
CA LEU A 30 8.98 -10.12 10.20
C LEU A 30 10.27 -10.61 9.51
N TRP A 31 10.54 -10.15 8.29
CA TRP A 31 11.77 -10.52 7.58
C TRP A 31 13.04 -9.93 8.18
N ALA A 32 12.97 -8.71 8.72
CA ALA A 32 14.08 -8.13 9.47
C ALA A 32 14.40 -8.96 10.72
N LEU A 33 13.38 -9.35 11.49
CA LEU A 33 13.54 -10.20 12.67
C LEU A 33 14.07 -11.59 12.31
N ALA A 34 13.57 -12.21 11.25
CA ALA A 34 14.07 -13.49 10.76
C ALA A 34 15.55 -13.40 10.35
N THR A 35 15.95 -12.29 9.71
CA THR A 35 17.34 -12.03 9.36
C THR A 35 18.20 -11.91 10.60
N ILE A 36 17.79 -11.08 11.58
CA ILE A 36 18.52 -10.95 12.85
C ILE A 36 18.69 -12.32 13.50
N ALA A 37 17.61 -13.09 13.61
CA ALA A 37 17.65 -14.42 14.21
C ALA A 37 18.60 -15.39 13.48
N ALA A 38 18.63 -15.39 12.15
CA ALA A 38 19.52 -16.24 11.35
C ALA A 38 21.02 -15.91 11.52
N PHE A 39 21.35 -14.69 11.96
CA PHE A 39 22.73 -14.27 12.23
C PHE A 39 23.12 -14.34 13.71
N THR A 40 22.16 -14.29 14.65
CA THR A 40 22.43 -14.33 16.08
C THR A 40 22.22 -15.71 16.73
N VAL A 41 21.42 -16.58 16.12
CA VAL A 41 21.08 -17.91 16.65
C VAL A 41 21.76 -19.01 15.81
N PRO A 42 22.72 -19.76 16.37
CA PRO A 42 23.44 -20.81 15.62
C PRO A 42 22.52 -21.87 14.99
N ALA A 43 21.42 -22.22 15.68
CA ALA A 43 20.44 -23.18 15.17
C ALA A 43 19.69 -22.71 13.90
N LEU A 44 19.74 -21.40 13.58
CA LEU A 44 19.09 -20.80 12.42
C LEU A 44 20.08 -20.42 11.31
N GLU A 45 21.34 -20.86 11.40
CA GLU A 45 22.36 -20.52 10.40
C GLU A 45 21.99 -20.99 8.99
N SER A 46 21.36 -22.16 8.86
CA SER A 46 20.88 -22.69 7.56
C SER A 46 19.77 -21.84 6.93
N TRP A 47 19.09 -21.00 7.72
CA TRP A 47 18.02 -20.13 7.23
C TRP A 47 18.53 -18.82 6.63
N ARG A 48 19.83 -18.49 6.75
CA ARG A 48 20.40 -17.22 6.25
C ARG A 48 20.05 -16.91 4.79
N PRO A 49 20.16 -17.86 3.82
CA PRO A 49 19.80 -17.56 2.43
C PRO A 49 18.32 -17.18 2.28
N ILE A 50 17.43 -17.86 3.01
CA ILE A 50 15.99 -17.61 3.01
C ILE A 50 15.69 -16.25 3.66
N ALA A 51 16.32 -15.96 4.80
CA ALA A 51 16.16 -14.71 5.52
C ALA A 51 16.61 -13.50 4.68
N ILE A 52 17.76 -13.62 4.00
CA ILE A 52 18.25 -12.58 3.08
C ILE A 52 17.31 -12.43 1.87
N ALA A 53 16.87 -13.54 1.27
CA ALA A 53 15.95 -13.50 0.14
C ALA A 53 14.66 -12.77 0.50
N GLY A 54 14.06 -13.12 1.65
CA GLY A 54 12.85 -12.47 2.13
C GLY A 54 13.05 -11.03 2.57
N LEU A 55 14.19 -10.67 3.16
CA LEU A 55 14.55 -9.27 3.41
C LEU A 55 14.65 -8.49 2.10
N GLY A 56 15.30 -9.05 1.09
CA GLY A 56 15.37 -8.49 -0.26
C GLY A 56 13.99 -8.30 -0.88
N THR A 57 13.11 -9.30 -0.78
CA THR A 57 11.70 -9.21 -1.20
C THR A 57 10.96 -8.11 -0.45
N GLY A 58 11.13 -8.01 0.87
CA GLY A 58 10.51 -6.97 1.70
C GLY A 58 10.94 -5.56 1.31
N VAL A 59 12.24 -5.34 1.09
CA VAL A 59 12.79 -4.07 0.61
C VAL A 59 12.24 -3.74 -0.78
N LEU A 60 12.25 -4.70 -1.70
CA LEU A 60 11.75 -4.51 -3.06
C LEU A 60 10.26 -4.17 -3.07
N GLY A 61 9.43 -4.97 -2.39
CA GLY A 61 7.98 -4.75 -2.31
C GLY A 61 7.63 -3.41 -1.67
N THR A 62 8.30 -3.05 -0.57
CA THR A 62 8.10 -1.74 0.09
C THR A 62 8.51 -0.59 -0.82
N SER A 63 9.62 -0.72 -1.55
CA SER A 63 10.10 0.31 -2.49
C SER A 63 9.11 0.55 -3.63
N ILE A 64 8.60 -0.54 -4.23
CA ILE A 64 7.57 -0.47 -5.28
C ILE A 64 6.30 0.19 -4.73
N PHE A 65 5.83 -0.23 -3.56
CA PHE A 65 4.64 0.33 -2.92
C PHE A 65 4.78 1.84 -2.66
N LEU A 66 5.93 2.29 -2.15
CA LEU A 66 6.21 3.71 -1.91
C LEU A 66 6.24 4.51 -3.22
N TRP A 67 6.80 3.93 -4.28
CA TRP A 67 6.79 4.55 -5.60
C TRP A 67 5.37 4.68 -6.14
N GLN A 68 4.56 3.62 -6.05
CA GLN A 68 3.14 3.64 -6.44
C GLN A 68 2.36 4.70 -5.65
N ARG A 69 2.55 4.78 -4.33
CA ARG A 69 1.89 5.78 -3.47
C ARG A 69 2.28 7.20 -3.85
N THR A 70 3.56 7.43 -4.16
CA THR A 70 4.06 8.74 -4.58
C THR A 70 3.52 9.10 -5.98
N ALA A 71 3.47 8.14 -6.90
CA ALA A 71 2.89 8.30 -8.23
C ALA A 71 1.39 8.60 -8.15
N ALA A 72 0.63 7.90 -7.31
CA ALA A 72 -0.79 8.17 -7.08
C ALA A 72 -1.02 9.61 -6.58
N ARG A 73 -0.22 10.07 -5.62
CA ARG A 73 -0.26 11.46 -5.12
C ARG A 73 0.18 12.51 -6.14
N ARG A 74 0.97 12.13 -7.15
CA ARG A 74 1.38 13.01 -8.26
C ARG A 74 0.34 13.01 -9.39
N GLY A 75 -0.26 11.85 -9.68
CA GLY A 75 -1.32 11.68 -10.69
C GLY A 75 -2.58 12.48 -10.37
N THR A 76 -2.94 12.62 -9.08
CA THR A 76 -4.04 13.52 -8.67
C THR A 76 -3.79 14.98 -9.03
N ARG A 77 -2.52 15.41 -9.11
CA ARG A 77 -2.14 16.77 -9.54
C ARG A 77 -2.05 16.92 -11.06
N GLY A 78 -1.68 15.85 -11.78
CA GLY A 78 -1.57 15.86 -13.24
C GLY A 78 -2.93 15.90 -13.98
N ALA A 79 -3.99 15.35 -13.39
CA ALA A 79 -5.32 15.34 -14.01
C ALA A 79 -6.01 16.73 -14.05
N GLN A 80 -5.54 17.69 -13.26
CA GLN A 80 -6.13 19.04 -13.19
C GLN A 80 -5.51 20.05 -14.17
N THR A 81 -4.39 19.69 -14.81
CA THR A 81 -3.67 20.58 -15.77
C THR A 81 -4.38 20.67 -17.13
N GLY A 82 -5.34 19.77 -17.41
CA GLY A 82 -6.12 19.77 -18.66
C GLY A 82 -7.44 20.56 -18.61
N LEU A 83 -7.91 20.98 -17.43
CA LEU A 83 -9.23 21.62 -17.26
C LEU A 83 -9.19 23.16 -17.32
N GLN A 84 -8.05 23.78 -17.61
CA GLN A 84 -7.90 25.24 -17.65
C GLN A 84 -8.03 25.84 -19.07
N THR A 85 -8.35 25.03 -20.09
CA THR A 85 -8.34 25.44 -21.51
C THR A 85 -9.69 25.97 -22.03
N GLY A 86 -10.73 26.05 -21.19
CA GLY A 86 -12.10 26.34 -21.63
C GLY A 86 -12.72 27.63 -21.08
N ARG A 87 -12.05 28.78 -21.17
CA ARG A 87 -12.75 30.08 -21.09
C ARG A 87 -12.60 30.80 -22.43
N ALA A 88 -13.49 30.47 -23.36
CA ALA A 88 -13.65 31.26 -24.58
C ALA A 88 -14.12 32.68 -24.21
N PRO A 89 -13.56 33.74 -24.80
CA PRO A 89 -14.13 35.07 -24.68
C PRO A 89 -15.49 35.09 -25.38
N ARG A 90 -16.57 35.27 -24.62
CA ARG A 90 -17.85 35.72 -25.14
C ARG A 90 -17.74 37.23 -25.34
N THR A 91 -17.68 37.66 -26.59
CA THR A 91 -17.99 39.03 -27.00
C THR A 91 -19.16 38.94 -27.96
N ASP A 92 -20.32 39.17 -27.36
CA ASP A 92 -21.51 39.87 -27.86
C ASP A 92 -21.30 40.69 -29.15
#